data_AF-A0A7X0MNM3-F1
#
_entry.id   AF-A0A7X0MNM3-F1
#
_cell.length_a   1.000
_cell.length_b   1.000
_cell.length_c   1.000
_cell.angle_alpha   90.00
_cell.angle_beta   90.00
_cell.angle_gamma   90.00
#
_symmetry.space_group_name_H-M   'P 1'
#
loop_
_entity.id
_entity.type
_entity.pdbx_description
1 polymer ?
#
loop_
_entity_poly.entity_id
_entity_poly.type
_entity_poly.pdbx_seq_one_letter_code
_entity_poly.pdbx_strand_id
1 'polypeptide(L)'
;MLFVYDDSAAVPPAIRQTIGADRFGDVLTRKRRLAELVEEMVRESPVAFQFVRVGTAAERAALIDRLERLADDTPIFRLPSCLMPGNRWQFAVTLRKLPYAPGPATFGRRYDDEQVALLRRADLLRLLAIRDAGERRAFFAAFGESALPVGDAMAVTDLRGIGAFLGYMSGATEARHFNAVDIAGGVFRKSSSDVAKMRGEYRYFHVVPEPMRRFLIPTFDWEEADGRASYAMEHLAVPDAAIQIVHKSFDPGSFSLLLDRFFDFVQTRATVDADRATMRDAAHAATIGKTERRLAELRGTDVGRRLDALLAAGGPYGGLVAMEGRARDLIARCLDTDRHARLAVSHGDPCLSNILFNRDIGLFRLIDPRGATVLDEAVMHPLYDVAKFSHSILGGYDFINNGLFETQLDDALHLRLTLDGDGPPDWMRDAFRQRLTAEGFDLRLVRAFELSLFLSMLPLHIDVPRKLPAFCLTACAIMHELEEAL
;
A
#
# COMPACT_ATOMS: atom_id res chain seq x y z
N MET A 1 -25.04 -11.99 23.42
CA MET A 1 -25.15 -10.57 23.02
C MET A 1 -25.19 -10.48 21.51
N LEU A 2 -25.84 -9.47 20.92
CA LEU A 2 -25.84 -9.29 19.46
C LEU A 2 -24.74 -8.29 19.06
N PHE A 3 -23.96 -8.63 18.03
CA PHE A 3 -23.03 -7.71 17.38
C PHE A 3 -23.56 -7.42 15.98
N VAL A 4 -23.85 -6.16 15.68
CA VAL A 4 -24.34 -5.72 14.37
C VAL A 4 -23.24 -4.93 13.68
N TYR A 5 -22.67 -5.49 12.63
CA TYR A 5 -21.82 -4.78 11.69
C TYR A 5 -22.70 -4.14 10.61
N ASP A 6 -22.93 -2.84 10.73
CA ASP A 6 -23.81 -2.09 9.85
C ASP A 6 -23.05 -1.58 8.62
N ASP A 7 -23.14 -2.38 7.56
CA ASP A 7 -22.50 -2.16 6.27
C ASP A 7 -23.41 -1.46 5.25
N SER A 8 -24.42 -0.72 5.74
CA SER A 8 -25.40 -0.05 4.89
C SER A 8 -24.92 1.27 4.29
N ALA A 9 -23.90 1.90 4.89
CA ALA A 9 -23.30 3.13 4.37
C ALA A 9 -22.59 2.88 3.04
N ALA A 10 -22.92 3.69 2.03
CA ALA A 10 -22.23 3.64 0.75
C ALA A 10 -20.84 4.28 0.87
N VAL A 11 -19.86 3.72 0.17
CA VAL A 11 -18.53 4.32 0.04
C VAL A 11 -18.64 5.61 -0.79
N PRO A 12 -18.12 6.75 -0.30
CA PRO A 12 -18.11 8.01 -1.03
C PRO A 12 -17.45 7.86 -2.42
N PRO A 13 -17.89 8.59 -3.45
CA PRO A 13 -17.38 8.45 -4.81
C PRO A 13 -15.85 8.52 -4.93
N ALA A 14 -15.22 9.48 -4.23
CA ALA A 14 -13.75 9.65 -4.23
C ALA A 14 -13.00 8.42 -3.70
N ILE A 15 -13.57 7.72 -2.72
CA ILE A 15 -12.98 6.48 -2.18
C ILE A 15 -13.31 5.32 -3.10
N ARG A 16 -14.56 5.22 -3.58
CA ARG A 16 -14.99 4.14 -4.49
C ARG A 16 -14.13 4.07 -5.74
N GLN A 17 -13.75 5.22 -6.31
CA GLN A 17 -12.81 5.29 -7.43
C GLN A 17 -11.42 4.75 -7.09
N THR A 18 -11.00 4.84 -5.83
CA THR A 18 -9.72 4.34 -5.35
C THR A 18 -9.72 2.83 -5.21
N ILE A 19 -10.79 2.26 -4.64
CA ILE A 19 -10.81 0.86 -4.19
C ILE A 19 -11.78 -0.07 -4.93
N GLY A 20 -12.60 0.45 -5.84
CA GLY A 20 -13.56 -0.35 -6.60
C GLY A 20 -14.67 -1.03 -5.76
N ALA A 21 -14.86 -0.64 -4.50
CA ALA A 21 -15.84 -1.24 -3.59
C ALA A 21 -16.99 -0.29 -3.28
N ASP A 22 -18.22 -0.80 -3.32
CA ASP A 22 -19.44 -0.01 -3.04
C ASP A 22 -19.72 0.15 -1.54
N ARG A 23 -19.17 -0.74 -0.70
CA ARG A 23 -19.38 -0.82 0.75
C ARG A 23 -18.06 -0.90 1.50
N PHE A 24 -18.02 -0.33 2.70
CA PHE A 24 -16.81 -0.34 3.51
C PHE A 24 -16.45 -1.76 3.97
N GLY A 25 -17.44 -2.60 4.26
CA GLY A 25 -17.21 -4.00 4.63
C GLY A 25 -16.51 -4.82 3.56
N ASP A 26 -16.56 -4.41 2.29
CA ASP A 26 -15.93 -5.09 1.16
C ASP A 26 -14.53 -4.56 0.80
N VAL A 27 -14.05 -3.50 1.46
CA VAL A 27 -12.69 -2.99 1.24
C VAL A 27 -11.68 -4.06 1.66
N LEU A 28 -10.73 -4.39 0.77
CA LEU A 28 -9.72 -5.41 0.98
C LEU A 28 -8.47 -4.83 1.65
N THR A 29 -8.03 -5.42 2.75
CA THR A 29 -6.76 -5.07 3.40
C THR A 29 -6.05 -6.33 3.89
N ARG A 30 -4.78 -6.52 3.50
CA ARG A 30 -3.98 -7.74 3.82
C ARG A 30 -4.75 -9.06 3.56
N LYS A 31 -5.38 -9.19 2.38
CA LYS A 31 -6.22 -10.34 1.93
C LYS A 31 -7.52 -10.56 2.70
N ARG A 32 -7.89 -9.67 3.61
CA ARG A 32 -9.14 -9.79 4.37
C ARG A 32 -10.00 -8.57 4.12
N ARG A 33 -11.30 -8.78 3.94
CA ARG A 33 -12.26 -7.69 3.88
C ARG A 33 -12.40 -7.05 5.26
N LEU A 34 -12.72 -5.75 5.34
CA LEU A 34 -12.91 -5.09 6.64
C LEU A 34 -13.98 -5.79 7.49
N ALA A 35 -15.05 -6.29 6.87
CA ALA A 35 -16.07 -7.06 7.58
C ALA A 35 -15.52 -8.36 8.19
N GLU A 36 -14.67 -9.09 7.46
CA GLU A 36 -14.06 -10.34 7.92
C GLU A 36 -13.10 -10.09 9.08
N LEU A 37 -12.32 -9.01 9.03
CA LEU A 37 -11.45 -8.61 10.13
C LEU A 37 -12.22 -8.33 11.41
N VAL A 38 -13.33 -7.60 11.31
CA VAL A 38 -14.19 -7.32 12.48
C VAL A 38 -14.81 -8.61 12.98
N GLU A 39 -15.33 -9.44 12.10
CA GLU A 39 -15.96 -10.71 12.46
C GLU A 39 -14.99 -11.64 13.21
N GLU A 40 -13.76 -11.76 12.73
CA GLU A 40 -12.70 -12.54 13.38
C GLU A 40 -12.40 -12.01 14.79
N MET A 41 -12.19 -10.69 14.95
CA MET A 41 -11.97 -10.08 16.27
C MET A 41 -13.14 -10.31 17.23
N VAL A 42 -14.37 -10.34 16.71
CA VAL A 42 -15.57 -10.63 17.50
C VAL A 42 -15.63 -12.10 17.87
N ARG A 43 -15.29 -13.02 16.96
CA ARG A 43 -15.25 -14.47 17.21
C ARG A 43 -14.15 -14.88 18.18
N GLU A 44 -13.00 -14.21 18.15
CA GLU A 44 -11.88 -14.42 19.09
C GLU A 44 -12.17 -13.86 20.49
N SER A 45 -13.21 -13.05 20.65
CA SER A 45 -13.61 -12.55 21.96
C SER A 45 -14.11 -13.70 22.83
N PRO A 46 -13.76 -13.75 24.15
CA PRO A 46 -14.33 -14.73 25.07
C PRO A 46 -15.82 -14.52 25.33
N VAL A 47 -16.38 -13.39 24.89
CA VAL A 47 -17.81 -13.08 25.01
C VAL A 47 -18.58 -13.71 23.86
N ALA A 48 -19.65 -14.43 24.17
CA ALA A 48 -20.53 -15.04 23.17
C ALA A 48 -21.36 -13.97 22.42
N PHE A 49 -20.81 -13.50 21.29
CA PHE A 49 -21.49 -12.66 20.33
C PHE A 49 -22.17 -13.48 19.24
N GLN A 50 -23.38 -13.08 18.88
CA GLN A 50 -23.97 -13.44 17.61
C GLN A 50 -23.65 -12.32 16.62
N PHE A 51 -22.79 -12.57 15.64
CA PHE A 51 -22.40 -11.59 14.64
C PHE A 51 -23.45 -11.51 13.52
N VAL A 52 -23.84 -10.30 13.14
CA VAL A 52 -24.75 -10.03 12.02
C VAL A 52 -24.20 -8.88 11.19
N ARG A 53 -23.94 -9.13 9.90
CA ARG A 53 -23.66 -8.08 8.91
C ARG A 53 -24.96 -7.65 8.24
N VAL A 54 -25.15 -6.35 8.07
CA VAL A 54 -26.30 -5.79 7.33
C VAL A 54 -25.83 -4.77 6.32
N GLY A 55 -25.94 -5.07 5.03
CA GLY A 55 -25.69 -4.12 3.96
C GLY A 55 -26.90 -3.92 3.04
N THR A 56 -27.63 -4.98 2.73
CA THR A 56 -28.73 -4.98 1.78
C THR A 56 -30.09 -4.75 2.44
N ALA A 57 -31.10 -4.40 1.63
CA ALA A 57 -32.48 -4.27 2.11
C ALA A 57 -33.03 -5.59 2.68
N ALA A 58 -32.66 -6.73 2.10
CA ALA A 58 -33.06 -8.06 2.57
C ALA A 58 -32.43 -8.40 3.92
N GLU A 59 -31.12 -8.17 4.10
CA GLU A 59 -30.44 -8.37 5.39
C GLU A 59 -31.00 -7.43 6.47
N ARG A 60 -31.35 -6.20 6.12
CA ARG A 60 -32.01 -5.26 7.04
C ARG A 60 -33.37 -5.81 7.49
N ALA A 61 -34.20 -6.31 6.56
CA ALA A 61 -35.48 -6.90 6.90
C ALA A 61 -35.33 -8.15 7.79
N ALA A 62 -34.35 -9.00 7.49
CA ALA A 62 -34.03 -10.18 8.30
C ALA A 62 -33.54 -9.81 9.71
N LEU A 63 -32.76 -8.72 9.84
CA LEU A 63 -32.37 -8.21 11.16
C LEU A 63 -33.58 -7.69 11.93
N ILE A 64 -34.50 -6.95 11.30
CA ILE A 64 -35.73 -6.46 11.96
C ILE A 64 -36.55 -7.62 12.53
N ASP A 65 -36.85 -8.64 11.72
CA ASP A 65 -37.59 -9.84 12.16
C ASP A 65 -36.88 -10.58 13.30
N ARG A 66 -35.54 -10.61 13.27
CA ARG A 66 -34.76 -11.16 14.38
C ARG A 66 -34.87 -10.30 15.65
N LEU A 67 -34.79 -8.98 15.52
CA LEU A 67 -34.89 -8.05 16.65
C LEU A 67 -36.23 -8.16 17.35
N GLU A 68 -37.34 -8.29 16.60
CA GLU A 68 -38.68 -8.45 17.15
C GLU A 68 -38.81 -9.66 18.09
N ARG A 69 -37.99 -10.70 17.89
CA ARG A 69 -37.94 -11.92 18.71
C ARG A 69 -36.98 -11.84 19.91
N LEU A 70 -36.18 -10.78 20.03
CA LEU A 70 -35.27 -10.59 21.17
C LEU A 70 -35.99 -9.95 22.36
N ALA A 71 -35.48 -10.21 23.57
CA ALA A 71 -35.90 -9.49 24.77
C ALA A 71 -35.50 -8.01 24.68
N ASP A 72 -36.32 -7.12 25.23
CA ASP A 72 -36.12 -5.67 25.16
C ASP A 72 -34.77 -5.20 25.71
N ASP A 73 -34.31 -5.86 26.77
CA ASP A 73 -33.04 -5.58 27.45
C ASP A 73 -31.85 -6.27 26.78
N THR A 74 -32.00 -6.95 25.65
CA THR A 74 -30.86 -7.57 24.97
C THR A 74 -29.86 -6.48 24.55
N PRO A 75 -28.59 -6.53 25.00
CA PRO A 75 -27.58 -5.59 24.58
C PRO A 75 -27.17 -5.86 23.13
N ILE A 76 -27.06 -4.79 22.33
CA ILE A 76 -26.72 -4.86 20.92
C ILE A 76 -25.59 -3.87 20.62
N PHE A 77 -24.39 -4.38 20.35
CA PHE A 77 -23.30 -3.52 19.93
C PHE A 77 -23.36 -3.30 18.43
N ARG A 78 -23.55 -2.04 18.00
CA ARG A 78 -23.57 -1.65 16.60
C ARG A 78 -22.26 -0.96 16.23
N LEU A 79 -21.58 -1.52 15.24
CA LEU A 79 -20.42 -0.92 14.59
C LEU A 79 -20.79 -0.55 13.14
N PRO A 80 -20.93 0.75 12.81
CA PRO A 80 -21.05 1.18 11.42
C PRO A 80 -19.77 0.86 10.66
N SER A 81 -19.88 0.28 9.47
CA SER A 81 -18.74 -0.09 8.62
C SER A 81 -17.86 1.11 8.22
N CYS A 82 -18.44 2.31 8.13
CA CYS A 82 -17.71 3.55 7.90
C CYS A 82 -16.89 4.01 9.11
N LEU A 83 -17.12 3.47 10.30
CA LEU A 83 -16.41 3.80 11.53
C LEU A 83 -15.57 2.61 11.99
N MET A 84 -14.27 2.63 11.70
CA MET A 84 -13.38 1.51 12.00
C MET A 84 -12.54 1.74 13.26
N PRO A 85 -12.34 0.72 14.11
CA PRO A 85 -11.42 0.83 15.24
C PRO A 85 -9.97 0.96 14.75
N GLY A 86 -9.28 2.04 15.13
CA GLY A 86 -7.86 2.25 14.86
C GLY A 86 -6.94 1.46 15.79
N ASN A 87 -7.39 1.19 17.03
CA ASN A 87 -6.65 0.39 18.01
C ASN A 87 -7.32 -0.96 18.25
N ARG A 88 -6.79 -2.01 17.63
CA ARG A 88 -7.33 -3.39 17.71
C ARG A 88 -7.31 -3.96 19.13
N TRP A 89 -6.26 -3.67 19.90
CA TRP A 89 -6.17 -4.15 21.28
C TRP A 89 -7.27 -3.51 22.15
N GLN A 90 -7.46 -2.20 22.03
CA GLN A 90 -8.53 -1.51 22.76
C GLN A 90 -9.93 -1.88 22.27
N PHE A 91 -10.09 -2.20 20.99
CA PHE A 91 -11.33 -2.77 20.48
C PHE A 91 -11.62 -4.12 21.16
N ALA A 92 -10.66 -5.05 21.19
CA ALA A 92 -10.82 -6.33 21.87
C ALA A 92 -11.10 -6.19 23.38
N VAL A 93 -10.43 -5.25 24.07
CA VAL A 93 -10.70 -4.92 25.48
C VAL A 93 -12.12 -4.38 25.65
N THR A 94 -12.59 -3.51 24.75
CA THR A 94 -13.96 -3.00 24.76
C THR A 94 -14.96 -4.14 24.63
N LEU A 95 -14.78 -5.05 23.65
CA LEU A 95 -15.67 -6.20 23.46
C LEU A 95 -15.82 -7.06 24.72
N ARG A 96 -14.73 -7.27 25.48
CA ARG A 96 -14.74 -8.03 26.75
C ARG A 96 -15.52 -7.33 27.86
N LYS A 97 -15.61 -6.00 27.84
CA LYS A 97 -16.28 -5.19 28.87
C LYS A 97 -17.77 -4.99 28.60
N LEU A 98 -18.22 -5.13 27.35
CA LEU A 98 -19.61 -4.88 26.95
C LEU A 98 -20.67 -5.63 27.79
N PRO A 99 -20.48 -6.90 28.20
CA PRO A 99 -21.48 -7.59 29.03
C PRO A 99 -21.73 -6.95 30.40
N TYR A 100 -20.79 -6.12 30.88
CA TYR A 100 -20.85 -5.43 32.17
C TYR A 100 -21.33 -3.98 32.05
N ALA A 101 -21.73 -3.55 30.85
CA ALA A 101 -22.24 -2.20 30.65
C ALA A 101 -23.57 -2.01 31.40
N PRO A 102 -23.71 -0.95 32.22
CA PRO A 102 -24.91 -0.76 33.03
C PRO A 102 -26.13 -0.29 32.21
N GLY A 103 -25.94 0.11 30.96
CA GLY A 103 -26.98 0.65 30.11
C GLY A 103 -26.53 0.85 28.66
N PRO A 104 -27.39 1.48 27.83
CA PRO A 104 -27.00 1.96 26.52
C PRO A 104 -25.78 2.90 26.62
N ALA A 105 -24.90 2.83 25.64
CA ALA A 105 -23.64 3.58 25.66
C ALA A 105 -23.24 4.06 24.26
N THR A 106 -22.51 5.16 24.20
CA THR A 106 -21.86 5.65 22.98
C THR A 106 -20.35 5.55 23.13
N PHE A 107 -19.64 5.26 22.04
CA PHE A 107 -18.19 5.08 22.05
C PHE A 107 -17.52 6.10 21.16
N GLY A 108 -16.63 6.90 21.76
CA GLY A 108 -16.00 8.02 21.09
C GLY A 108 -16.99 9.13 20.72
N ARG A 109 -16.55 10.01 19.82
CA ARG A 109 -17.40 11.12 19.35
C ARG A 109 -18.43 10.67 18.32
N ARG A 110 -19.44 11.50 18.11
CA ARG A 110 -20.34 11.40 16.95
C ARG A 110 -19.64 11.91 15.69
N TYR A 111 -19.85 11.20 14.59
CA TYR A 111 -19.31 11.48 13.27
C TYR A 111 -20.45 11.83 12.31
N ASP A 112 -20.80 13.11 12.23
CA ASP A 112 -21.99 13.61 11.51
C ASP A 112 -23.26 12.85 11.92
N ASP A 113 -23.75 11.95 11.07
CA ASP A 113 -24.96 11.12 11.22
C ASP A 113 -24.72 9.69 11.76
N GLU A 114 -23.50 9.39 12.23
CA GLU A 114 -23.11 8.07 12.71
C GLU A 114 -22.38 8.09 14.06
N GLN A 115 -22.52 7.01 14.83
CA GLN A 115 -21.76 6.76 16.06
C GLN A 115 -21.70 5.27 16.37
N VAL A 116 -20.58 4.83 16.98
CA VAL A 116 -20.46 3.48 17.54
C VAL A 116 -21.25 3.44 18.86
N ALA A 117 -22.14 2.46 19.01
CA ALA A 117 -23.07 2.46 20.13
C ALA A 117 -23.41 1.05 20.63
N LEU A 118 -23.65 0.95 21.93
CA LEU A 118 -24.35 -0.15 22.58
C LEU A 118 -25.81 0.27 22.74
N LEU A 119 -26.68 -0.41 22.01
CA LEU A 119 -28.10 -0.12 21.86
C LEU A 119 -28.95 -1.19 22.55
N ARG A 120 -30.22 -0.86 22.83
CA ARG A 120 -31.27 -1.85 23.09
C ARG A 120 -32.07 -2.15 21.84
N ARG A 121 -32.96 -3.14 21.93
CA ARG A 121 -33.84 -3.56 20.83
C ARG A 121 -34.60 -2.38 20.21
N ALA A 122 -35.29 -1.59 21.04
CA ALA A 122 -36.12 -0.48 20.59
C ALA A 122 -35.29 0.62 19.88
N ASP A 123 -34.09 0.91 20.38
CA ASP A 123 -33.19 1.91 19.80
C ASP A 123 -32.76 1.50 18.40
N LEU A 124 -32.34 0.24 18.22
CA LEU A 124 -31.90 -0.26 16.92
C LEU A 124 -33.05 -0.35 15.92
N LEU A 125 -34.27 -0.76 16.34
CA LEU A 125 -35.44 -0.75 15.46
C LEU A 125 -35.76 0.66 14.95
N ARG A 126 -35.73 1.67 15.83
CA ARG A 126 -35.90 3.08 15.42
C ARG A 126 -34.80 3.49 14.45
N LEU A 127 -33.54 3.18 14.75
CA LEU A 127 -32.41 3.52 13.88
C LEU A 127 -32.51 2.84 12.50
N LEU A 128 -33.03 1.61 12.43
CA LEU A 128 -33.28 0.87 11.18
C LEU A 128 -34.55 1.33 10.44
N ALA A 129 -35.39 2.18 11.02
CA ALA A 129 -36.48 2.82 10.29
C ALA A 129 -36.02 4.08 9.54
N ILE A 130 -34.98 4.75 10.07
CA ILE A 130 -34.49 6.02 9.53
C ILE A 130 -33.80 5.81 8.18
N ARG A 131 -34.14 6.66 7.21
CA ARG A 131 -33.56 6.70 5.85
C ARG A 131 -32.82 8.00 5.54
N ASP A 132 -33.15 9.09 6.24
CA ASP A 132 -32.55 10.41 6.04
C ASP A 132 -31.39 10.68 7.01
N ALA A 133 -30.32 11.29 6.54
CA ALA A 133 -29.14 11.60 7.36
C ALA A 133 -29.44 12.65 8.45
N GLY A 134 -30.34 13.61 8.19
CA GLY A 134 -30.80 14.58 9.18
C GLY A 134 -31.55 13.91 10.34
N GLU A 135 -32.46 13.00 10.04
CA GLU A 135 -33.15 12.19 11.05
C GLU A 135 -32.17 11.31 11.84
N ARG A 136 -31.15 10.71 11.19
CA ARG A 136 -30.10 9.94 11.89
C ARG A 136 -29.31 10.82 12.86
N ARG A 137 -28.96 12.04 12.46
CA ARG A 137 -28.32 13.03 13.34
C ARG A 137 -29.15 13.35 14.55
N ALA A 138 -30.45 13.58 14.35
CA ALA A 138 -31.39 13.85 15.44
C ALA A 138 -31.49 12.64 16.40
N PHE A 139 -31.55 11.42 15.86
CA PHE A 139 -31.54 10.19 16.66
C PHE A 139 -30.30 10.11 17.54
N PHE A 140 -29.09 10.26 16.99
CA PHE A 140 -27.86 10.16 17.78
C PHE A 140 -27.69 11.34 18.74
N ALA A 141 -28.21 12.53 18.42
CA ALA A 141 -28.27 13.64 19.36
C ALA A 141 -29.08 13.26 20.61
N ALA A 142 -30.33 12.83 20.41
CA ALA A 142 -31.23 12.45 21.50
C ALA A 142 -30.74 11.21 22.26
N PHE A 143 -30.22 10.21 21.56
CA PHE A 143 -29.65 9.01 22.18
C PHE A 143 -28.45 9.37 23.08
N GLY A 144 -27.58 10.27 22.63
CA GLY A 144 -26.42 10.74 23.39
C GLY A 144 -26.75 11.47 24.69
N GLU A 145 -27.95 12.05 24.83
CA GLU A 145 -28.39 12.70 26.08
C GLU A 145 -28.66 11.70 27.21
N SER A 146 -28.98 10.45 26.87
CA SER A 146 -29.36 9.40 27.84
C SER A 146 -28.37 8.23 27.91
N ALA A 147 -27.56 8.02 26.87
CA ALA A 147 -26.56 6.97 26.81
C ALA A 147 -25.30 7.33 27.60
N LEU A 148 -24.65 6.32 28.19
CA LEU A 148 -23.37 6.50 28.86
C LEU A 148 -22.27 6.86 27.86
N PRO A 149 -21.55 7.99 28.03
CA PRO A 149 -20.44 8.33 27.15
C PRO A 149 -19.20 7.51 27.54
N VAL A 150 -18.69 6.74 26.58
CA VAL A 150 -17.42 6.02 26.69
C VAL A 150 -16.38 6.74 25.83
N GLY A 151 -15.22 7.04 26.40
CA GLY A 151 -14.13 7.72 25.69
C GLY A 151 -13.64 6.95 24.45
N ASP A 152 -12.89 7.63 23.59
CA ASP A 152 -12.42 7.08 22.31
C ASP A 152 -11.14 6.23 22.44
N ALA A 153 -11.12 5.30 23.39
CA ALA A 153 -9.96 4.42 23.58
C ALA A 153 -9.68 3.53 22.36
N MET A 154 -10.70 3.26 21.55
CA MET A 154 -10.58 2.47 20.32
C MET A 154 -9.98 3.26 19.14
N ALA A 155 -9.81 4.58 19.29
CA ALA A 155 -9.39 5.49 18.21
C ALA A 155 -10.26 5.28 16.95
N VAL A 156 -11.57 5.44 17.11
CA VAL A 156 -12.54 5.23 16.03
C VAL A 156 -12.23 6.22 14.89
N THR A 157 -12.05 5.68 13.69
CA THR A 157 -11.71 6.45 12.49
C THR A 157 -12.90 6.46 11.52
N ASP A 158 -13.33 7.65 11.10
CA ASP A 158 -14.36 7.81 10.06
C ASP A 158 -13.75 7.71 8.67
N LEU A 159 -14.01 6.58 8.02
CA LEU A 159 -13.48 6.24 6.70
C LEU A 159 -14.19 6.97 5.56
N ARG A 160 -15.21 7.81 5.81
CA ARG A 160 -15.84 8.59 4.73
C ARG A 160 -14.97 9.73 4.23
N GLY A 161 -14.04 10.22 5.06
CA GLY A 161 -13.02 11.17 4.63
C GLY A 161 -11.87 10.46 3.94
N ILE A 162 -11.56 10.82 2.69
CA ILE A 162 -10.49 10.18 1.91
C ILE A 162 -9.14 10.19 2.64
N GLY A 163 -8.78 11.26 3.36
CA GLY A 163 -7.54 11.31 4.15
C GLY A 163 -7.51 10.29 5.29
N ALA A 164 -8.60 10.18 6.06
CA ALA A 164 -8.74 9.20 7.13
C ALA A 164 -8.77 7.76 6.58
N PHE A 165 -9.41 7.57 5.42
CA PHE A 165 -9.42 6.31 4.70
C PHE A 165 -8.01 5.88 4.27
N LEU A 166 -7.28 6.74 3.56
CA LEU A 166 -5.91 6.45 3.13
C LEU A 166 -4.97 6.25 4.33
N GLY A 167 -5.14 7.01 5.41
CA GLY A 167 -4.42 6.81 6.67
C GLY A 167 -4.69 5.42 7.28
N TYR A 168 -5.95 4.98 7.29
CA TYR A 168 -6.32 3.65 7.78
C TYR A 168 -5.75 2.53 6.91
N MET A 169 -5.80 2.69 5.59
CA MET A 169 -5.29 1.69 4.63
C MET A 169 -3.76 1.62 4.66
N SER A 170 -3.07 2.75 4.77
CA SER A 170 -1.60 2.82 4.87
C SER A 170 -1.09 2.30 6.21
N GLY A 171 -1.76 2.55 7.34
CA GLY A 171 -1.44 1.96 8.64
C GLY A 171 -1.67 0.44 8.70
N ALA A 172 -2.48 -0.10 7.79
CA ALA A 172 -2.63 -1.52 7.54
C ALA A 172 -1.63 -2.07 6.52
N THR A 173 -0.83 -1.25 5.83
CA THR A 173 0.45 -1.71 5.28
C THR A 173 1.48 -1.67 6.42
N GLU A 174 2.65 -2.30 6.29
CA GLU A 174 3.61 -2.34 7.40
C GLU A 174 3.87 -0.95 7.99
N ALA A 175 4.25 -0.92 9.28
CA ALA A 175 4.85 0.25 9.89
C ALA A 175 6.09 0.62 9.07
N ARG A 176 5.91 1.39 7.99
CA ARG A 176 6.97 2.29 7.57
C ARG A 176 7.25 3.07 8.85
N HIS A 177 8.50 3.05 9.27
CA HIS A 177 9.04 3.94 10.28
C HIS A 177 8.93 5.39 9.79
N PHE A 178 7.70 5.87 9.55
CA PHE A 178 7.39 7.27 9.40
C PHE A 178 7.42 7.82 10.82
N ASN A 179 8.55 8.41 11.17
CA ASN A 179 8.68 9.21 12.36
C ASN A 179 7.51 10.22 12.40
N ALA A 180 6.83 10.29 13.54
CA ALA A 180 5.88 11.32 13.97
C ALA A 180 5.33 12.18 12.82
N VAL A 181 4.27 11.70 12.18
CA VAL A 181 3.54 12.46 11.16
C VAL A 181 2.56 13.38 11.88
N ASP A 182 2.73 14.68 11.71
CA ASP A 182 1.69 15.67 12.02
C ASP A 182 1.02 16.07 10.70
N ILE A 183 -0.25 15.72 10.55
CA ILE A 183 -1.08 16.19 9.44
C ILE A 183 -1.96 17.31 10.00
N ALA A 184 -1.46 18.54 9.92
CA ALA A 184 -2.17 19.72 10.39
C ALA A 184 -2.34 20.70 9.22
N GLY A 185 -3.57 21.21 9.03
CA GLY A 185 -3.84 22.29 8.06
C GLY A 185 -3.54 21.96 6.60
N GLY A 186 -3.52 20.69 6.19
CA GLY A 186 -3.19 20.28 4.82
C GLY A 186 -1.68 20.16 4.54
N VAL A 187 -0.84 20.22 5.58
CA VAL A 187 0.61 20.05 5.49
C VAL A 187 1.00 18.68 6.04
N PHE A 188 1.87 17.97 5.33
CA PHE A 188 2.51 16.74 5.78
C PHE A 188 3.95 17.03 6.18
N ARG A 189 4.33 16.75 7.43
CA ARG A 189 5.70 16.87 7.91
C ARG A 189 6.36 15.50 8.07
N LYS A 190 7.48 15.30 7.39
CA LYS A 190 8.32 14.10 7.52
C LYS A 190 9.50 14.44 8.43
N SER A 191 9.82 13.59 9.41
CA SER A 191 11.01 13.73 10.25
C SER A 191 11.87 12.46 10.25
N SER A 192 13.14 12.55 10.62
CA SER A 192 14.01 11.38 10.87
C SER A 192 15.29 11.77 11.61
N SER A 193 15.94 10.80 12.26
CA SER A 193 17.32 10.93 12.73
C SER A 193 18.36 10.75 11.61
N ASP A 194 17.96 10.21 10.45
CA ASP A 194 18.81 10.18 9.25
C ASP A 194 18.77 11.54 8.54
N VAL A 195 19.53 12.49 9.07
CA VAL A 195 19.59 13.88 8.60
C VAL A 195 20.01 13.98 7.13
N ALA A 196 21.00 13.16 6.71
CA ALA A 196 21.51 13.19 5.35
C ALA A 196 20.46 12.76 4.33
N LYS A 197 19.73 11.68 4.61
CA LYS A 197 18.61 11.23 3.77
C LYS A 197 17.53 12.30 3.69
N MET A 198 17.09 12.84 4.82
CA MET A 198 16.06 13.88 4.86
C MET A 198 16.47 15.11 4.04
N ARG A 199 17.73 15.55 4.15
CA ARG A 199 18.26 16.69 3.41
C ARG A 199 18.30 16.41 1.92
N GLY A 200 18.67 15.21 1.51
CA GLY A 200 18.64 14.77 0.12
C GLY A 200 17.22 14.79 -0.45
N GLU A 201 16.25 14.22 0.27
CA GLU A 201 14.84 14.22 -0.15
C GLU A 201 14.29 15.65 -0.30
N TYR A 202 14.50 16.50 0.70
CA TYR A 202 14.11 17.91 0.67
C TYR A 202 14.76 18.65 -0.51
N ARG A 203 16.08 18.54 -0.67
CA ARG A 203 16.80 19.29 -1.72
C ARG A 203 16.47 18.82 -3.13
N TYR A 204 16.01 17.59 -3.32
CA TYR A 204 15.73 17.01 -4.63
C TYR A 204 14.82 17.92 -5.48
N PHE A 205 13.70 18.40 -4.94
CA PHE A 205 12.79 19.32 -5.65
C PHE A 205 13.47 20.61 -6.12
N HIS A 206 14.39 21.12 -5.31
CA HIS A 206 15.08 22.39 -5.57
C HIS A 206 16.21 22.25 -6.60
N VAL A 207 16.83 21.07 -6.71
CA VAL A 207 17.98 20.84 -7.61
C VAL A 207 17.59 20.28 -8.97
N VAL A 208 16.43 19.61 -9.09
CA VAL A 208 15.98 19.10 -10.39
C VAL A 208 15.63 20.23 -11.37
N PRO A 209 15.77 19.99 -12.68
CA PRO A 209 15.36 20.93 -13.74
C PRO A 209 13.90 21.38 -13.61
N GLU A 210 13.64 22.64 -13.97
CA GLU A 210 12.30 23.24 -13.90
C GLU A 210 11.20 22.40 -14.59
N PRO A 211 11.38 21.87 -15.81
CA PRO A 211 10.35 21.08 -16.47
C PRO A 211 9.92 19.82 -15.69
N MET A 212 10.82 19.26 -14.87
CA MET A 212 10.53 18.08 -14.05
C MET A 212 9.68 18.40 -12.82
N ARG A 213 9.71 19.63 -12.32
CA ARG A 213 9.04 20.02 -11.06
C ARG A 213 7.53 19.81 -11.11
N ARG A 214 6.91 19.87 -12.29
CA ARG A 214 5.46 19.59 -12.47
C ARG A 214 5.05 18.16 -12.08
N PHE A 215 6.00 17.23 -12.04
CA PHE A 215 5.76 15.85 -11.63
C PHE A 215 6.04 15.61 -10.14
N LEU A 216 6.53 16.60 -9.40
CA LEU A 216 6.94 16.46 -8.00
C LEU A 216 6.04 17.28 -7.07
N ILE A 217 6.09 16.97 -5.77
CA ILE A 217 5.49 17.82 -4.74
C ILE A 217 6.56 18.81 -4.24
N PRO A 218 6.25 20.13 -4.18
CA PRO A 218 7.13 21.10 -3.56
C PRO A 218 7.42 20.78 -2.09
N THR A 219 8.68 20.90 -1.71
CA THR A 219 9.15 20.74 -0.34
C THR A 219 9.47 22.10 0.29
N PHE A 220 9.16 22.28 1.57
CA PHE A 220 9.35 23.53 2.32
C PHE A 220 9.55 23.26 3.83
N ASP A 221 9.71 24.32 4.64
CA ASP A 221 9.90 24.28 6.11
C ASP A 221 10.94 23.26 6.60
N TRP A 222 12.14 23.32 6.02
CA TRP A 222 13.28 22.53 6.51
C TRP A 222 13.69 22.96 7.92
N GLU A 223 13.79 21.99 8.82
CA GLU A 223 14.27 22.16 10.19
C GLU A 223 15.29 21.07 10.52
N GLU A 224 16.34 21.45 11.24
CA GLU A 224 17.35 20.52 11.75
C GLU A 224 17.68 20.90 13.19
N ALA A 225 17.36 20.02 14.13
CA ALA A 225 17.54 20.24 15.56
C ALA A 225 17.74 18.89 16.26
N ASP A 226 18.57 18.87 17.31
CA ASP A 226 18.76 17.71 18.21
C ASP A 226 19.08 16.38 17.50
N GLY A 227 19.91 16.44 16.44
CA GLY A 227 20.31 15.26 15.66
C GLY A 227 19.18 14.67 14.81
N ARG A 228 18.11 15.43 14.59
CA ARG A 228 17.00 15.09 13.70
C ARG A 228 16.80 16.18 12.66
N ALA A 229 16.22 15.79 11.54
CA ALA A 229 15.79 16.74 10.53
C ALA A 229 14.34 16.48 10.11
N SER A 230 13.67 17.54 9.68
CA SER A 230 12.33 17.49 9.15
C SER A 230 12.14 18.44 7.96
N TYR A 231 11.18 18.12 7.11
CA TYR A 231 10.66 19.03 6.10
C TYR A 231 9.16 18.80 5.91
N ALA A 232 8.52 19.78 5.31
CA ALA A 232 7.10 19.78 5.00
C ALA A 232 6.85 19.67 3.50
N MET A 233 5.68 19.15 3.16
CA MET A 233 5.11 19.14 1.81
C MET A 233 3.58 19.27 1.90
N GLU A 234 2.93 19.61 0.79
CA GLU A 234 1.48 19.61 0.72
C GLU A 234 0.93 18.18 0.88
N HIS A 235 -0.04 18.00 1.78
CA HIS A 235 -0.74 16.74 1.95
C HIS A 235 -1.88 16.62 0.94
N LEU A 236 -1.58 16.02 -0.21
CA LEU A 236 -2.59 15.72 -1.21
C LEU A 236 -3.42 14.51 -0.76
N ALA A 237 -4.73 14.70 -0.64
CA ALA A 237 -5.68 13.64 -0.32
C ALA A 237 -5.98 12.76 -1.54
N VAL A 238 -4.93 12.21 -2.14
CA VAL A 238 -4.94 11.44 -3.39
C VAL A 238 -4.34 10.07 -3.12
N PRO A 239 -4.97 8.97 -3.55
CA PRO A 239 -4.38 7.65 -3.41
C PRO A 239 -3.12 7.50 -4.26
N ASP A 240 -2.16 6.74 -3.75
CA ASP A 240 -1.09 6.25 -4.59
C ASP A 240 -1.60 5.19 -5.58
N ALA A 241 -0.86 4.99 -6.66
CA ALA A 241 -1.20 4.05 -7.72
C ALA A 241 -1.09 2.58 -7.25
N ALA A 242 -0.33 2.30 -6.18
CA ALA A 242 -0.22 0.95 -5.62
C ALA A 242 -1.53 0.54 -4.93
N ILE A 243 -2.16 1.43 -4.17
CA ILE A 243 -3.49 1.18 -3.60
C ILE A 243 -4.50 0.95 -4.73
N GLN A 244 -4.43 1.72 -5.82
CA GLN A 244 -5.35 1.60 -6.95
C GLN A 244 -5.21 0.26 -7.70
N ILE A 245 -3.98 -0.18 -7.97
CA ILE A 245 -3.74 -1.45 -8.68
C ILE A 245 -4.14 -2.66 -7.83
N VAL A 246 -3.83 -2.69 -6.53
CA VAL A 246 -4.14 -3.85 -5.67
C VAL A 246 -5.64 -4.00 -5.43
N HIS A 247 -6.40 -2.91 -5.49
CA HIS A 247 -7.85 -2.91 -5.45
C HIS A 247 -8.50 -3.05 -6.84
N LYS A 248 -7.70 -3.26 -7.89
CA LYS A 248 -8.18 -3.45 -9.27
C LYS A 248 -9.06 -2.28 -9.74
N SER A 249 -8.76 -1.06 -9.32
CA SER A 249 -9.57 0.11 -9.67
C SER A 249 -9.20 0.70 -11.04
N PHE A 250 -8.10 0.29 -11.65
CA PHE A 250 -7.73 0.68 -13.00
C PHE A 250 -8.58 -0.03 -14.06
N ASP A 251 -9.01 0.75 -15.04
CA ASP A 251 -9.53 0.31 -16.33
C ASP A 251 -8.49 0.62 -17.43
N PRO A 252 -8.65 0.11 -18.66
CA PRO A 252 -7.68 0.36 -19.74
C PRO A 252 -7.42 1.85 -20.03
N GLY A 253 -8.45 2.71 -19.93
CA GLY A 253 -8.31 4.14 -20.18
C GLY A 253 -7.55 4.86 -19.08
N SER A 254 -7.90 4.61 -17.81
CA SER A 254 -7.18 5.21 -16.67
C SER A 254 -5.75 4.71 -16.54
N PHE A 255 -5.47 3.45 -16.90
CA PHE A 255 -4.10 2.93 -16.94
C PHE A 255 -3.29 3.54 -18.10
N SER A 256 -3.90 3.70 -19.29
CA SER A 256 -3.24 4.41 -20.39
C SER A 256 -2.83 5.82 -19.98
N LEU A 257 -3.70 6.54 -19.27
CA LEU A 257 -3.38 7.88 -18.75
C LEU A 257 -2.22 7.84 -17.75
N LEU A 258 -2.16 6.84 -16.86
CA LEU A 258 -1.02 6.66 -15.95
C LEU A 258 0.29 6.44 -16.73
N LEU A 259 0.26 5.59 -17.76
CA LEU A 259 1.42 5.37 -18.63
C LEU A 259 1.86 6.65 -19.33
N ASP A 260 0.91 7.40 -19.91
CA ASP A 260 1.19 8.67 -20.56
C ASP A 260 1.92 9.63 -19.61
N ARG A 261 1.42 9.79 -18.37
CA ARG A 261 2.06 10.65 -17.37
C ARG A 261 3.42 10.15 -16.92
N PHE A 262 3.60 8.84 -16.78
CA PHE A 262 4.89 8.27 -16.41
C PHE A 262 5.93 8.47 -17.53
N PHE A 263 5.58 8.23 -18.79
CA PHE A 263 6.50 8.44 -19.91
C PHE A 263 6.72 9.92 -20.22
N ASP A 264 5.72 10.79 -20.01
CA ASP A 264 5.91 12.25 -20.00
C ASP A 264 7.00 12.64 -18.99
N PHE A 265 6.97 12.06 -17.77
CA PHE A 265 8.02 12.25 -16.78
C PHE A 265 9.37 11.76 -17.29
N VAL A 266 9.46 10.51 -17.78
CA VAL A 266 10.69 9.89 -18.29
C VAL A 266 11.35 10.73 -19.38
N GLN A 267 10.57 11.25 -20.32
CA GLN A 267 11.02 12.08 -21.45
C GLN A 267 11.40 13.51 -21.04
N THR A 268 10.82 14.05 -19.97
CA THR A 268 11.11 15.41 -19.48
C THR A 268 12.44 15.49 -18.71
N ARG A 269 13.02 14.35 -18.31
CA ARG A 269 14.25 14.31 -17.49
C ARG A 269 15.42 14.93 -18.25
N ALA A 270 16.20 15.77 -17.57
CA ALA A 270 17.45 16.23 -18.16
C ALA A 270 18.41 15.05 -18.33
N THR A 271 19.19 15.09 -19.41
CA THR A 271 20.14 14.05 -19.77
C THR A 271 21.55 14.59 -19.84
N VAL A 272 22.52 13.75 -19.52
CA VAL A 272 23.96 14.04 -19.64
C VAL A 272 24.57 13.01 -20.57
N ASP A 273 25.25 13.46 -21.62
CA ASP A 273 25.99 12.58 -22.52
C ASP A 273 27.08 11.85 -21.71
N ALA A 274 27.22 10.55 -21.95
CA ALA A 274 28.18 9.70 -21.26
C ALA A 274 28.84 8.77 -22.26
N ASP A 275 30.15 8.54 -22.08
CA ASP A 275 30.85 7.55 -22.88
C ASP A 275 30.42 6.12 -22.50
N ARG A 276 30.82 5.15 -23.34
CA ARG A 276 30.44 3.74 -23.13
C ARG A 276 30.94 3.18 -21.79
N ALA A 277 32.09 3.64 -21.31
CA ALA A 277 32.64 3.18 -20.04
C ALA A 277 31.78 3.67 -18.87
N THR A 278 31.48 4.97 -18.84
CA THR A 278 30.62 5.60 -17.83
C THR A 278 29.22 4.98 -17.82
N MET A 279 28.64 4.73 -19.00
CA MET A 279 27.33 4.07 -19.10
C MET A 279 27.36 2.65 -18.52
N ARG A 280 28.39 1.85 -18.86
CA ARG A 280 28.57 0.50 -18.32
C ARG A 280 28.76 0.51 -16.81
N ASP A 281 29.57 1.43 -16.29
CA ASP A 281 29.82 1.57 -14.85
C ASP A 281 28.54 1.95 -14.10
N ALA A 282 27.75 2.89 -14.64
CA ALA A 282 26.46 3.27 -14.08
C ALA A 282 25.48 2.10 -14.07
N ALA A 283 25.39 1.34 -15.17
CA ALA A 283 24.53 0.16 -15.25
C ALA A 283 24.97 -0.94 -14.27
N HIS A 284 26.27 -1.25 -14.22
CA HIS A 284 26.83 -2.26 -13.32
C HIS A 284 26.64 -1.88 -11.84
N ALA A 285 26.89 -0.61 -11.50
CA ALA A 285 26.69 -0.09 -10.15
C ALA A 285 25.22 -0.13 -9.73
N ALA A 286 24.29 0.16 -10.64
CA ALA A 286 22.85 0.12 -10.38
C ALA A 286 22.28 -1.31 -10.25
N THR A 287 22.94 -2.29 -10.88
CA THR A 287 22.47 -3.69 -10.98
C THR A 287 23.35 -4.66 -10.20
N ILE A 288 24.37 -5.25 -10.84
CA ILE A 288 25.23 -6.31 -10.30
C ILE A 288 25.91 -5.86 -9.00
N GLY A 289 26.67 -4.76 -9.02
CA GLY A 289 27.46 -4.35 -7.86
C GLY A 289 26.62 -3.97 -6.64
N LYS A 290 25.40 -3.42 -6.86
CA LYS A 290 24.44 -3.18 -5.78
C LYS A 290 23.85 -4.48 -5.24
N THR A 291 23.49 -5.40 -6.13
CA THR A 291 22.89 -6.70 -5.78
C THR A 291 23.86 -7.54 -4.97
N GLU A 292 25.10 -7.68 -5.41
CA GLU A 292 26.11 -8.51 -4.74
C GLU A 292 26.38 -8.04 -3.31
N ARG A 293 26.60 -6.73 -3.13
CA ARG A 293 26.79 -6.12 -1.80
C ARG A 293 25.59 -6.38 -0.88
N ARG A 294 24.36 -6.18 -1.38
CA ARG A 294 23.12 -6.36 -0.60
C ARG A 294 22.88 -7.83 -0.24
N LEU A 295 23.11 -8.76 -1.16
CA LEU A 295 22.96 -10.18 -0.87
C LEU A 295 24.03 -10.69 0.10
N ALA A 296 25.25 -10.16 0.04
CA ALA A 296 26.29 -10.43 1.04
C ALA A 296 25.87 -9.96 2.44
N GLU A 297 25.30 -8.75 2.57
CA GLU A 297 24.70 -8.26 3.83
C GLU A 297 23.62 -9.22 4.34
N LEU A 298 22.67 -9.63 3.47
CA LEU A 298 21.58 -10.53 3.85
C LEU A 298 22.09 -11.87 4.38
N ARG A 299 23.05 -12.50 3.69
CA ARG A 299 23.63 -13.79 4.08
C ARG A 299 24.29 -13.75 5.47
N GLY A 300 24.80 -12.58 5.88
CA GLY A 300 25.35 -12.37 7.22
C GLY A 300 24.30 -12.47 8.34
N THR A 301 23.02 -12.32 8.02
CA THR A 301 21.93 -12.33 9.01
C THR A 301 21.34 -13.73 9.25
N ASP A 302 20.75 -13.95 10.42
CA ASP A 302 20.03 -15.20 10.75
C ASP A 302 18.86 -15.45 9.80
N VAL A 303 18.11 -14.40 9.45
CA VAL A 303 16.99 -14.46 8.52
C VAL A 303 17.48 -14.86 7.12
N GLY A 304 18.59 -14.29 6.66
CA GLY A 304 19.19 -14.64 5.38
C GLY A 304 19.66 -16.09 5.31
N ARG A 305 20.27 -16.64 6.36
CA ARG A 305 20.65 -18.06 6.41
C ARG A 305 19.45 -19.00 6.37
N ARG A 306 18.34 -18.64 7.03
CA ARG A 306 17.09 -19.41 6.96
C ARG A 306 16.46 -19.36 5.57
N LEU A 307 16.45 -18.18 4.94
CA LEU A 307 15.99 -18.01 3.57
C LEU A 307 16.83 -18.84 2.58
N ASP A 308 18.15 -18.81 2.74
CA ASP A 308 19.07 -19.60 1.90
C ASP A 308 18.78 -21.10 1.99
N ALA A 309 18.62 -21.63 3.20
CA ALA A 309 18.27 -23.04 3.41
C ALA A 309 16.89 -23.40 2.80
N LEU A 310 15.91 -22.51 2.93
CA LEU A 310 14.58 -22.68 2.33
C LEU A 310 14.66 -22.75 0.80
N LEU A 311 15.41 -21.84 0.17
CA LEU A 311 15.60 -21.82 -1.29
C LEU A 311 16.48 -22.97 -1.78
N ALA A 312 17.48 -23.41 -1.01
CA ALA A 312 18.28 -24.58 -1.36
C ALA A 312 17.45 -25.87 -1.35
N ALA A 313 16.43 -25.97 -0.49
CA ALA A 313 15.58 -27.13 -0.37
C ALA A 313 14.48 -27.21 -1.45
N GLY A 314 13.91 -26.08 -1.87
CA GLY A 314 12.76 -26.08 -2.78
C GLY A 314 12.68 -24.88 -3.74
N GLY A 315 13.71 -24.05 -3.83
CA GLY A 315 13.76 -22.91 -4.74
C GLY A 315 14.15 -23.32 -6.18
N PRO A 316 13.59 -22.68 -7.22
CA PRO A 316 13.82 -23.07 -8.63
C PRO A 316 15.29 -23.00 -9.08
N TYR A 317 16.08 -22.10 -8.50
CA TYR A 317 17.49 -21.89 -8.84
C TYR A 317 18.43 -22.17 -7.65
N GLY A 318 17.97 -22.97 -6.69
CA GLY A 318 18.72 -23.31 -5.47
C GLY A 318 18.87 -22.12 -4.50
N GLY A 319 19.88 -22.22 -3.62
CA GLY A 319 20.16 -21.21 -2.59
C GLY A 319 20.58 -19.85 -3.15
N LEU A 320 20.72 -18.86 -2.27
CA LEU A 320 21.01 -17.46 -2.61
C LEU A 320 22.29 -17.30 -3.43
N VAL A 321 23.33 -18.10 -3.19
CA VAL A 321 24.59 -18.03 -3.93
C VAL A 321 24.43 -18.49 -5.38
N ALA A 322 23.69 -19.58 -5.61
CA ALA A 322 23.41 -20.08 -6.95
C ALA A 322 22.51 -19.11 -7.72
N MET A 323 21.47 -18.60 -7.05
CA MET A 323 20.57 -17.58 -7.58
C MET A 323 21.31 -16.29 -7.95
N GLU A 324 22.21 -15.79 -7.09
CA GLU A 324 23.04 -14.60 -7.34
C GLU A 324 23.94 -14.79 -8.56
N GLY A 325 24.66 -15.91 -8.64
CA GLY A 325 25.53 -16.23 -9.77
C GLY A 325 24.77 -16.26 -11.09
N ARG A 326 23.60 -16.93 -11.10
CA ARG A 326 22.74 -17.02 -12.28
C ARG A 326 22.21 -15.65 -12.71
N ALA A 327 21.70 -14.86 -11.76
CA ALA A 327 21.20 -13.52 -12.01
C ALA A 327 22.28 -12.60 -12.58
N ARG A 328 23.49 -12.64 -12.00
CA ARG A 328 24.64 -11.85 -12.46
C ARG A 328 24.98 -12.16 -13.92
N ASP A 329 25.05 -13.44 -14.28
CA ASP A 329 25.40 -13.86 -15.64
C ASP A 329 24.30 -13.45 -16.66
N LEU A 330 23.02 -13.56 -16.28
CA LEU A 330 21.88 -13.09 -17.08
C LEU A 330 21.91 -11.57 -17.28
N ILE A 331 22.11 -10.80 -16.21
CA ILE A 331 22.19 -9.34 -16.24
C ILE A 331 23.37 -8.91 -17.11
N ALA A 332 24.56 -9.48 -16.92
CA ALA A 332 25.75 -9.14 -17.70
C ALA A 332 25.51 -9.30 -19.22
N ARG A 333 24.93 -10.43 -19.65
CA ARG A 333 24.57 -10.66 -21.06
C ARG A 333 23.59 -9.62 -21.61
N CYS A 334 22.61 -9.21 -20.80
CA CYS A 334 21.69 -8.14 -21.19
C CYS A 334 22.44 -6.81 -21.35
N LEU A 335 23.28 -6.44 -20.38
CA LEU A 335 24.05 -5.20 -20.41
C LEU A 335 25.01 -5.09 -21.60
N ASP A 336 25.50 -6.21 -22.15
CA ASP A 336 26.30 -6.21 -23.39
C ASP A 336 25.51 -5.73 -24.63
N THR A 337 24.18 -5.81 -24.58
CA THR A 337 23.29 -5.29 -25.63
C THR A 337 22.89 -3.83 -25.41
N ASP A 338 23.30 -3.22 -24.29
CA ASP A 338 22.98 -1.83 -23.99
C ASP A 338 23.64 -0.87 -24.99
N ARG A 339 22.86 0.06 -25.53
CA ARG A 339 23.26 1.08 -26.51
C ARG A 339 22.98 2.50 -26.04
N HIS A 340 22.53 2.70 -24.81
CA HIS A 340 22.32 4.04 -24.27
C HIS A 340 23.65 4.80 -24.22
N ALA A 341 23.60 6.09 -24.52
CA ALA A 341 24.76 7.00 -24.53
C ALA A 341 24.53 8.24 -23.64
N ARG A 342 23.46 8.22 -22.85
CA ARG A 342 23.03 9.32 -22.00
C ARG A 342 22.56 8.80 -20.66
N LEU A 343 23.08 9.37 -19.59
CA LEU A 343 22.48 9.26 -18.27
C LEU A 343 21.32 10.24 -18.15
N ALA A 344 20.43 10.00 -17.19
CA ALA A 344 19.27 10.86 -16.95
C ALA A 344 19.10 11.17 -15.47
N VAL A 345 18.64 12.38 -15.15
CA VAL A 345 18.18 12.73 -13.81
C VAL A 345 17.04 11.78 -13.42
N SER A 346 17.15 11.09 -12.29
CA SER A 346 16.28 10.00 -11.88
C SER A 346 15.59 10.31 -10.57
N HIS A 347 14.31 9.94 -10.47
CA HIS A 347 13.58 9.93 -9.20
C HIS A 347 14.19 8.90 -8.23
N GLY A 348 14.63 7.76 -8.77
CA GLY A 348 15.31 6.69 -8.06
C GLY A 348 14.36 5.68 -7.41
N ASP A 349 13.10 6.03 -7.21
CA ASP A 349 12.10 5.10 -6.68
C ASP A 349 10.65 5.34 -7.17
N PRO A 350 10.39 5.51 -8.48
CA PRO A 350 9.03 5.72 -9.00
C PRO A 350 8.24 4.39 -9.09
N CYS A 351 8.21 3.61 -8.00
CA CYS A 351 7.26 2.51 -7.85
C CYS A 351 5.85 3.08 -7.63
N LEU A 352 4.79 2.28 -7.86
CA LEU A 352 3.43 2.80 -7.82
C LEU A 352 3.04 3.36 -6.44
N SER A 353 3.65 2.87 -5.35
CA SER A 353 3.40 3.40 -4.00
C SER A 353 3.95 4.80 -3.77
N ASN A 354 4.76 5.31 -4.70
CA ASN A 354 5.34 6.65 -4.69
C ASN A 354 4.75 7.53 -5.81
N ILE A 355 3.65 7.10 -6.44
CA ILE A 355 2.95 7.85 -7.49
C ILE A 355 1.54 8.16 -7.01
N LEU A 356 1.28 9.40 -6.63
CA LEU A 356 -0.08 9.89 -6.40
C LEU A 356 -0.76 10.12 -7.75
N PHE A 357 -1.91 9.48 -7.96
CA PHE A 357 -2.60 9.50 -9.24
C PHE A 357 -4.10 9.72 -9.07
N ASN A 358 -4.65 10.72 -9.78
CA ASN A 358 -6.08 10.94 -9.88
C ASN A 358 -6.49 11.07 -11.35
N ARG A 359 -7.29 10.12 -11.84
CA ARG A 359 -7.72 10.04 -13.24
C ARG A 359 -8.67 11.18 -13.67
N ASP A 360 -9.50 11.69 -12.78
CA ASP A 360 -10.56 12.67 -13.09
C ASP A 360 -9.97 14.04 -13.46
N ILE A 361 -8.91 14.43 -12.75
CA ILE A 361 -8.19 15.69 -12.98
C ILE A 361 -6.83 15.47 -13.68
N GLY A 362 -6.52 14.23 -14.06
CA GLY A 362 -5.24 13.87 -14.68
C GLY A 362 -4.00 14.16 -13.83
N LEU A 363 -4.15 14.18 -12.50
CA LEU A 363 -3.06 14.45 -11.57
C LEU A 363 -2.10 13.28 -11.53
N PHE A 364 -0.81 13.58 -11.66
CA PHE A 364 0.31 12.67 -11.42
C PHE A 364 1.36 13.42 -10.60
N ARG A 365 1.71 12.88 -9.43
CA ARG A 365 2.79 13.42 -8.58
C ARG A 365 3.62 12.28 -8.02
N LEU A 366 4.93 12.38 -8.19
CA LEU A 366 5.93 11.55 -7.55
C LEU A 366 6.27 12.13 -6.18
N ILE A 367 6.38 11.23 -5.21
CA ILE A 367 6.76 11.51 -3.82
C ILE A 367 7.92 10.60 -3.41
N ASP A 368 8.58 10.93 -2.30
CA ASP A 368 9.67 10.13 -1.74
C ASP A 368 10.79 9.81 -2.77
N PRO A 369 11.45 10.83 -3.35
CA PRO A 369 12.60 10.60 -4.21
C PRO A 369 13.73 9.94 -3.41
N ARG A 370 14.66 9.27 -4.11
CA ARG A 370 15.89 8.76 -3.46
C ARG A 370 16.70 9.87 -2.76
N GLY A 371 16.52 11.11 -3.19
CA GLY A 371 17.14 12.30 -2.64
C GLY A 371 18.43 12.67 -3.37
N ALA A 372 18.67 13.99 -3.48
CA ALA A 372 19.88 14.57 -4.06
C ALA A 372 20.08 15.98 -3.51
N THR A 373 21.30 16.34 -3.15
CA THR A 373 21.65 17.69 -2.65
C THR A 373 22.19 18.62 -3.74
N VAL A 374 22.66 18.03 -4.84
CA VAL A 374 23.06 18.66 -6.10
C VAL A 374 22.57 17.82 -7.27
N LEU A 375 22.47 18.41 -8.47
CA LEU A 375 21.87 17.73 -9.64
C LEU A 375 22.61 16.44 -10.03
N ASP A 376 23.93 16.44 -9.98
CA ASP A 376 24.76 15.29 -10.40
C ASP A 376 24.50 14.03 -9.56
N GLU A 377 24.10 14.19 -8.29
CA GLU A 377 23.74 13.07 -7.41
C GLU A 377 22.43 12.38 -7.84
N ALA A 378 21.57 13.08 -8.59
CA ALA A 378 20.33 12.54 -9.11
C ALA A 378 20.50 11.81 -10.45
N VAL A 379 21.66 11.91 -11.11
CA VAL A 379 21.88 11.33 -12.44
C VAL A 379 22.14 9.83 -12.34
N MET A 380 21.36 9.02 -13.07
CA MET A 380 21.45 7.55 -13.08
C MET A 380 21.28 6.99 -14.49
N HIS A 381 21.40 5.67 -14.60
CA HIS A 381 21.08 4.96 -15.83
C HIS A 381 19.60 5.21 -16.23
N PRO A 382 19.30 5.53 -17.50
CA PRO A 382 17.96 5.95 -17.93
C PRO A 382 16.87 4.89 -17.68
N LEU A 383 17.25 3.61 -17.70
CA LEU A 383 16.35 2.47 -17.43
C LEU A 383 15.99 2.29 -15.95
N TYR A 384 16.70 2.91 -15.01
CA TYR A 384 16.52 2.61 -13.59
C TYR A 384 15.11 2.96 -13.09
N ASP A 385 14.60 4.15 -13.44
CA ASP A 385 13.22 4.56 -13.12
C ASP A 385 12.19 3.71 -13.87
N VAL A 386 12.46 3.35 -15.13
CA VAL A 386 11.57 2.50 -15.95
C VAL A 386 11.45 1.11 -15.32
N ALA A 387 12.56 0.52 -14.87
CA ALA A 387 12.58 -0.75 -14.17
C ALA A 387 11.89 -0.68 -12.80
N LYS A 388 11.98 0.46 -12.09
CA LYS A 388 11.23 0.69 -10.84
C LYS A 388 9.72 0.74 -11.05
N PHE A 389 9.26 1.28 -12.17
CA PHE A 389 7.86 1.22 -12.57
C PHE A 389 7.47 -0.21 -12.99
N SER A 390 8.32 -0.87 -13.80
CA SER A 390 8.16 -2.29 -14.21
C SER A 390 8.05 -3.23 -13.01
N HIS A 391 8.81 -2.99 -11.95
CA HIS A 391 8.79 -3.71 -10.68
C HIS A 391 7.36 -3.88 -10.13
N SER A 392 6.54 -2.85 -10.33
CA SER A 392 5.14 -2.81 -9.91
C SER A 392 4.22 -3.51 -10.92
N ILE A 393 4.37 -3.21 -12.21
CA ILE A 393 3.47 -3.67 -13.28
C ILE A 393 3.74 -5.10 -13.74
N LEU A 394 5.00 -5.42 -14.08
CA LEU A 394 5.40 -6.75 -14.54
C LEU A 394 5.76 -7.65 -13.35
N GLY A 395 6.46 -7.10 -12.36
CA GLY A 395 6.92 -7.85 -11.18
C GLY A 395 5.88 -8.06 -10.08
N GLY A 396 4.77 -7.30 -10.08
CA GLY A 396 3.73 -7.40 -9.04
C GLY A 396 4.21 -7.02 -7.63
N TYR A 397 5.27 -6.19 -7.52
CA TYR A 397 5.86 -5.78 -6.25
C TYR A 397 4.81 -5.28 -5.24
N ASP A 398 3.86 -4.45 -5.66
CA ASP A 398 2.88 -3.86 -4.76
C ASP A 398 1.97 -4.89 -4.11
N PHE A 399 1.67 -6.00 -4.78
CA PHE A 399 0.89 -7.10 -4.19
C PHE A 399 1.69 -7.76 -3.06
N ILE A 400 2.97 -8.06 -3.29
CA ILE A 400 3.84 -8.63 -2.25
C ILE A 400 4.00 -7.64 -1.10
N ASN A 401 4.23 -6.36 -1.41
CA ASN A 401 4.44 -5.32 -0.42
C ASN A 401 3.20 -5.09 0.47
N ASN A 402 2.00 -5.22 -0.10
CA ASN A 402 0.72 -5.14 0.61
C ASN A 402 0.29 -6.47 1.29
N GLY A 403 1.12 -7.52 1.22
CA GLY A 403 0.82 -8.83 1.81
C GLY A 403 -0.25 -9.63 1.06
N LEU A 404 -0.52 -9.28 -0.20
CA LEU A 404 -1.46 -9.91 -1.11
C LEU A 404 -0.78 -11.02 -1.92
N PHE A 405 -0.07 -11.91 -1.24
CA PHE A 405 0.60 -13.06 -1.84
C PHE A 405 0.61 -14.26 -0.89
N GLU A 406 0.88 -15.44 -1.43
CA GLU A 406 1.14 -16.68 -0.70
C GLU A 406 2.35 -17.38 -1.31
N THR A 407 3.21 -17.88 -0.43
CA THR A 407 4.28 -18.80 -0.80
C THR A 407 3.96 -20.16 -0.20
N GLN A 408 3.76 -21.15 -1.06
CA GLN A 408 3.35 -22.51 -0.70
C GLN A 408 4.32 -23.53 -1.31
N LEU A 409 4.28 -24.77 -0.82
CA LEU A 409 4.95 -25.90 -1.46
C LEU A 409 3.96 -26.58 -2.41
N ASP A 410 4.42 -26.97 -3.59
CA ASP A 410 3.67 -27.83 -4.50
C ASP A 410 3.85 -29.33 -4.15
N ASP A 411 3.22 -30.22 -4.93
CA ASP A 411 3.29 -31.68 -4.74
C ASP A 411 4.72 -32.24 -4.89
N ALA A 412 5.62 -31.51 -5.56
CA ALA A 412 7.02 -31.86 -5.73
C ALA A 412 7.92 -31.22 -4.65
N LEU A 413 7.33 -30.56 -3.63
CA LEU A 413 8.03 -29.81 -2.59
C LEU A 413 8.83 -28.61 -3.11
N HIS A 414 8.45 -28.05 -4.26
CA HIS A 414 9.00 -26.79 -4.73
C HIS A 414 8.19 -25.61 -4.20
N LEU A 415 8.88 -24.51 -3.93
CA LEU A 415 8.28 -23.25 -3.52
C LEU A 415 7.59 -22.60 -4.72
N ARG A 416 6.32 -22.25 -4.53
CA ARG A 416 5.49 -21.55 -5.50
C ARG A 416 4.92 -20.27 -4.91
N LEU A 417 4.97 -19.19 -5.69
CA LEU A 417 4.35 -17.92 -5.37
C LEU A 417 3.00 -17.81 -6.07
N THR A 418 1.98 -17.36 -5.34
CA THR A 418 0.68 -16.95 -5.90
C THR A 418 0.36 -15.56 -5.39
N LEU A 419 0.06 -14.64 -6.31
CA LEU A 419 -0.41 -13.29 -5.98
C LEU A 419 -1.94 -13.29 -5.90
N ASP A 420 -2.51 -12.43 -5.05
CA ASP A 420 -3.97 -12.28 -4.97
C ASP A 420 -4.54 -11.87 -6.33
N GLY A 421 -5.52 -12.64 -6.82
CA GLY A 421 -6.12 -12.41 -8.13
C GLY A 421 -5.12 -12.38 -9.29
N ASP A 422 -4.05 -13.16 -9.21
CA ASP A 422 -2.97 -13.29 -10.21
C ASP A 422 -2.11 -12.02 -10.42
N GLY A 423 -2.19 -11.08 -9.46
CA GLY A 423 -1.41 -9.84 -9.47
C GLY A 423 -1.94 -8.81 -10.48
N PRO A 424 -1.05 -7.98 -11.08
CA PRO A 424 -1.44 -7.06 -12.15
C PRO A 424 -2.12 -7.80 -13.30
N PRO A 425 -3.26 -7.33 -13.86
CA PRO A 425 -3.91 -8.02 -14.98
C PRO A 425 -3.05 -8.10 -16.24
N ASP A 426 -3.21 -9.14 -17.06
CA ASP A 426 -2.40 -9.32 -18.28
C ASP A 426 -2.54 -8.17 -19.28
N TRP A 427 -3.75 -7.61 -19.45
CA TRP A 427 -3.96 -6.44 -20.30
C TRP A 427 -3.10 -5.24 -19.88
N MET A 428 -2.81 -5.09 -18.58
CA MET A 428 -1.99 -4.02 -18.03
C MET A 428 -0.51 -4.28 -18.32
N ARG A 429 -0.06 -5.52 -18.12
CA ARG A 429 1.31 -5.95 -18.46
C ARG A 429 1.58 -5.76 -19.95
N ASP A 430 0.63 -6.13 -20.80
CA ASP A 430 0.75 -6.02 -22.25
C ASP A 430 0.74 -4.57 -22.73
N ALA A 431 -0.14 -3.73 -22.17
CA ALA A 431 -0.13 -2.29 -22.46
C ALA A 431 1.21 -1.64 -22.08
N PHE A 432 1.80 -2.03 -20.95
CA PHE A 432 3.13 -1.54 -20.57
C PHE A 432 4.25 -2.05 -21.49
N ARG A 433 4.24 -3.35 -21.87
CA ARG A 433 5.21 -3.90 -22.85
C ARG A 433 5.12 -3.19 -24.21
N GLN A 434 3.90 -2.96 -24.69
CA GLN A 434 3.66 -2.21 -25.93
C GLN A 434 4.20 -0.78 -25.81
N ARG A 435 3.96 -0.12 -24.68
CA ARG A 435 4.49 1.24 -24.46
C ARG A 435 6.01 1.26 -24.39
N LEU A 436 6.66 0.30 -23.73
CA LEU A 436 8.13 0.18 -23.72
C LEU A 436 8.69 0.07 -25.15
N THR A 437 8.07 -0.75 -25.98
CA THR A 437 8.49 -0.94 -27.38
C THR A 437 8.29 0.35 -28.19
N ALA A 438 7.15 1.02 -28.03
CA ALA A 438 6.86 2.29 -28.72
C ALA A 438 7.84 3.40 -28.35
N GLU A 439 8.32 3.41 -27.10
CA GLU A 439 9.31 4.36 -26.58
C GLU A 439 10.76 3.94 -26.87
N GLY A 440 10.97 2.79 -27.53
CA GLY A 440 12.29 2.29 -27.93
C GLY A 440 13.10 1.60 -26.82
N PHE A 441 12.47 1.19 -25.72
CA PHE A 441 13.13 0.45 -24.64
C PHE A 441 13.18 -1.05 -24.94
N ASP A 442 14.37 -1.67 -24.79
CA ASP A 442 14.51 -3.13 -24.83
C ASP A 442 13.95 -3.75 -23.54
N LEU A 443 12.92 -4.56 -23.68
CA LEU A 443 12.28 -5.26 -22.56
C LEU A 443 13.27 -6.10 -21.76
N ARG A 444 14.23 -6.76 -22.40
CA ARG A 444 15.23 -7.62 -21.71
C ARG A 444 16.12 -6.79 -20.78
N LEU A 445 16.53 -5.60 -21.23
CA LEU A 445 17.29 -4.68 -20.39
C LEU A 445 16.45 -4.18 -19.21
N VAL A 446 15.18 -3.82 -19.43
CA VAL A 446 14.27 -3.42 -18.34
C VAL A 446 14.12 -4.56 -17.32
N ARG A 447 13.90 -5.79 -17.78
CA ARG A 447 13.78 -6.98 -16.92
C ARG A 447 15.09 -7.31 -16.19
N ALA A 448 16.26 -7.10 -16.79
CA ALA A 448 17.55 -7.26 -16.11
C ALA A 448 17.74 -6.26 -14.95
N PHE A 449 17.38 -4.99 -15.16
CA PHE A 449 17.37 -4.00 -14.08
C PHE A 449 16.34 -4.38 -13.01
N GLU A 450 15.14 -4.80 -13.39
CA GLU A 450 14.09 -5.23 -12.45
C GLU A 450 14.49 -6.45 -11.60
N LEU A 451 15.14 -7.45 -12.20
CA LEU A 451 15.71 -8.59 -11.50
C LEU A 451 16.67 -8.13 -10.40
N SER A 452 17.58 -7.20 -10.72
CA SER A 452 18.50 -6.64 -9.74
C SER A 452 17.78 -5.88 -8.61
N LEU A 453 16.63 -5.26 -8.90
CA LEU A 453 15.83 -4.55 -7.90
C LEU A 453 15.23 -5.53 -6.88
N PHE A 454 14.60 -6.62 -7.33
CA PHE A 454 14.04 -7.66 -6.44
C PHE A 454 15.08 -8.31 -5.54
N LEU A 455 16.29 -8.55 -6.06
CA LEU A 455 17.36 -9.16 -5.28
C LEU A 455 18.01 -8.16 -4.32
N SER A 456 18.30 -6.94 -4.77
CA SER A 456 19.00 -5.93 -3.96
C SER A 456 18.14 -5.34 -2.82
N MET A 457 16.81 -5.52 -2.86
CA MET A 457 15.90 -5.04 -1.81
C MET A 457 15.68 -6.04 -0.68
N LEU A 458 16.07 -7.32 -0.81
CA LEU A 458 15.83 -8.34 0.23
C LEU A 458 16.29 -7.91 1.64
N PRO A 459 17.49 -7.31 1.84
CA PRO A 459 17.92 -6.85 3.17
C PRO A 459 17.01 -5.79 3.80
N LEU A 460 16.28 -5.03 2.97
CA LEU A 460 15.41 -3.95 3.42
C LEU A 460 14.05 -4.45 3.94
N HIS A 461 13.77 -5.75 3.78
CA HIS A 461 12.49 -6.36 4.17
C HIS A 461 12.66 -7.46 5.23
N ILE A 462 13.78 -7.48 5.97
CA ILE A 462 14.05 -8.48 7.01
C ILE A 462 13.04 -8.42 8.17
N ASP A 463 12.42 -7.26 8.41
CA ASP A 463 11.42 -7.08 9.47
C ASP A 463 10.12 -7.84 9.19
N VAL A 464 9.87 -8.19 7.91
CA VAL A 464 8.75 -9.07 7.52
C VAL A 464 9.27 -10.23 6.67
N PRO A 465 9.89 -11.25 7.33
CA PRO A 465 10.60 -12.33 6.66
C PRO A 465 9.79 -13.09 5.60
N ARG A 466 8.46 -13.17 5.75
CA ARG A 466 7.57 -13.86 4.78
C ARG A 466 7.63 -13.27 3.37
N LYS A 467 8.02 -12.00 3.20
CA LYS A 467 8.14 -11.36 1.88
C LYS A 467 9.38 -11.83 1.11
N LEU A 468 10.44 -12.22 1.82
CA LEU A 468 11.72 -12.58 1.22
C LEU A 468 11.63 -13.73 0.21
N PRO A 469 11.03 -14.89 0.54
CA PRO A 469 10.91 -15.97 -0.46
C PRO A 469 10.02 -15.56 -1.63
N ALA A 470 8.99 -14.73 -1.44
CA ALA A 470 8.19 -14.21 -2.54
C ALA A 470 9.00 -13.35 -3.51
N PHE A 471 9.82 -12.41 -3.00
CA PHE A 471 10.71 -11.63 -3.85
C PHE A 471 11.74 -12.50 -4.60
N CYS A 472 12.29 -13.52 -3.94
CA CYS A 472 13.19 -14.48 -4.61
C CYS A 472 12.47 -15.25 -5.72
N LEU A 473 11.25 -15.72 -5.50
CA LEU A 473 10.47 -16.44 -6.51
C LEU A 473 10.08 -15.54 -7.68
N THR A 474 9.76 -14.26 -7.42
CA THR A 474 9.59 -13.29 -8.50
C THR A 474 10.88 -13.14 -9.29
N ALA A 475 12.03 -12.95 -8.64
CA ALA A 475 13.34 -12.90 -9.31
C ALA A 475 13.62 -14.16 -10.15
N CYS A 476 13.25 -15.35 -9.65
CA CYS A 476 13.35 -16.61 -10.39
C CYS A 476 12.49 -16.60 -11.67
N ALA A 477 11.26 -16.09 -11.60
CA ALA A 477 10.41 -15.95 -12.78
C ALA A 477 11.02 -14.99 -13.83
N ILE A 478 11.59 -13.85 -13.39
CA ILE A 478 12.30 -12.94 -14.31
C ILE A 478 13.52 -13.62 -14.95
N MET A 479 14.29 -14.39 -14.17
CA MET A 479 15.44 -15.13 -14.70
C MET A 479 15.01 -16.13 -15.76
N HIS A 480 13.91 -16.87 -15.54
CA HIS A 480 13.37 -17.80 -16.51
C HIS A 480 12.97 -17.10 -17.82
N GLU A 481 12.24 -15.98 -17.74
CA GLU A 481 11.89 -15.17 -18.91
C GLU A 481 13.14 -14.70 -19.70
N LEU A 482 14.19 -14.28 -19.00
CA LEU A 482 15.43 -13.85 -19.62
C LEU A 482 16.22 -15.01 -20.24
N GLU A 483 16.15 -16.21 -19.67
CA GLU A 483 16.75 -17.43 -20.22
C GLU A 483 16.09 -17.87 -21.52
N GLU A 484 14.77 -17.72 -21.64
CA GLU A 484 14.04 -18.04 -22.87
C GLU A 484 14.29 -17.00 -23.98
N ALA A 485 14.61 -15.76 -23.61
CA ALA A 485 14.77 -14.63 -24.53
C ALA A 485 16.21 -14.34 -24.98
N LEU A 486 17.22 -14.97 -24.37
CA LEU A 486 18.67 -14.82 -24.67
C LEU A 486 19.23 -16.07 -25.32
#